data_AF-A0A1X0KH95-F1
#
_entry.id   AF-A0A1X0KH95-F1
#
_cell.length_a   1.000
_cell.length_b   1.000
_cell.length_c   1.000
_cell.angle_alpha   90.00
_cell.angle_beta   90.00
_cell.angle_gamma   90.00
#
_symmetry.space_group_name_H-M   'P 1'
#
loop_
_entity.id
_entity.type
_entity.pdbx_description
1 polymer ?
#
loop_
_entity_poly.entity_id
_entity_poly.type
_entity_poly.pdbx_seq_one_letter_code
_entity_poly.pdbx_strand_id
1 'polypeptide(L)'
;MNVDYYLQRVPVESVRPGFSLAIDDGGDFRLFRVECTQMTQRSGQPVMFTLTAEPGSGPSGGGEPWVLECEAGAPVVRVLGVCKAAS
;
A
#
# COMPACT_ATOMS: atom_id res chain seq x y z
N MET A 1 21.66 -10.49 -8.80
CA MET A 1 20.35 -10.83 -9.41
C MET A 1 19.53 -9.57 -9.35
N ASN A 2 19.19 -8.98 -10.50
CA ASN A 2 18.35 -7.77 -10.55
C ASN A 2 16.89 -8.19 -10.73
N VAL A 3 16.00 -7.63 -9.91
CA VAL A 3 14.56 -7.89 -9.96
C VAL A 3 13.91 -6.59 -10.39
N ASP A 4 13.26 -6.61 -11.54
CA ASP A 4 12.49 -5.47 -12.03
C ASP A 4 11.06 -5.57 -11.50
N TYR A 5 10.57 -4.48 -10.95
CA TYR A 5 9.18 -4.38 -10.50
C TYR A 5 8.36 -3.62 -11.54
N TYR A 6 7.22 -4.19 -11.94
CA TYR A 6 6.23 -3.44 -12.70
C TYR A 6 5.42 -2.60 -11.72
N LEU A 7 5.65 -1.29 -11.75
CA LEU A 7 5.02 -0.34 -10.84
C LEU A 7 3.94 0.47 -11.56
N GLN A 8 2.82 0.69 -10.87
CA GLN A 8 1.75 1.57 -11.32
C GLN A 8 1.39 2.53 -10.19
N ARG A 9 1.49 3.83 -10.46
CA ARG A 9 1.00 4.85 -9.54
C ARG A 9 -0.50 5.02 -9.73
N VAL A 10 -1.27 4.83 -8.67
CA VAL A 10 -2.74 4.94 -8.66
C VAL A 10 -3.17 5.83 -7.50
N PRO A 11 -4.32 6.52 -7.58
CA PRO A 11 -4.83 7.24 -6.42
C PRO A 11 -5.42 6.23 -5.41
N VAL A 12 -5.39 6.57 -4.11
CA VAL A 12 -5.79 5.66 -3.04
C VAL A 12 -7.22 5.11 -3.20
N GLU A 13 -8.16 5.90 -3.72
CA GLU A 13 -9.54 5.47 -3.95
C GLU A 13 -9.68 4.35 -4.99
N SER A 14 -8.64 4.10 -5.80
CA SER A 14 -8.60 2.99 -6.76
C SER A 14 -8.07 1.69 -6.15
N VAL A 15 -7.54 1.72 -4.92
CA VAL A 15 -6.99 0.56 -4.23
C VAL A 15 -8.11 -0.39 -3.84
N ARG A 16 -7.86 -1.70 -3.99
CA ARG A 16 -8.79 -2.75 -3.61
C ARG A 16 -8.07 -3.82 -2.79
N PRO A 17 -8.81 -4.58 -1.95
CA PRO A 17 -8.29 -5.80 -1.35
C PRO A 17 -7.60 -6.70 -2.38
N GLY A 18 -6.44 -7.24 -2.02
CA GLY A 18 -5.56 -8.03 -2.88
C GLY A 18 -4.49 -7.23 -3.62
N PHE A 19 -4.54 -5.89 -3.63
CA PHE A 19 -3.44 -5.10 -4.17
C PHE A 19 -2.18 -5.25 -3.31
N SER A 20 -1.03 -5.25 -3.97
CA SER A 20 0.27 -5.12 -3.31
C SER A 20 0.78 -3.70 -3.55
N LEU A 21 1.09 -2.97 -2.49
CA LEU A 21 1.64 -1.62 -2.56
C LEU A 21 3.09 -1.63 -2.10
N ALA A 22 3.91 -0.75 -2.68
CA ALA A 22 5.24 -0.45 -2.17
C ALA A 22 5.14 0.81 -1.30
N ILE A 23 5.44 0.67 -0.01
CA ILE A 23 5.40 1.76 0.96
C ILE A 23 6.83 2.07 1.39
N ASP A 24 7.21 3.34 1.31
CA ASP A 24 8.48 3.83 1.85
C ASP A 24 8.43 3.83 3.37
N ASP A 25 9.42 3.21 3.99
CA ASP A 25 9.61 3.10 5.44
C ASP A 25 11.07 3.46 5.75
N GLY A 26 11.35 4.76 5.88
CA GLY A 26 12.68 5.23 6.27
C GLY A 26 13.77 5.00 5.22
N GLY A 27 13.41 4.97 3.93
CA GLY A 27 14.33 4.73 2.81
C GLY A 27 14.40 3.29 2.32
N ASP A 28 13.73 2.36 3.02
CA ASP A 28 13.46 1.00 2.53
C ASP A 28 12.02 0.89 2.02
N PHE A 29 11.80 0.11 0.96
CA PHE A 29 10.45 -0.19 0.48
C PHE A 29 9.95 -1.51 1.06
N ARG A 30 8.77 -1.48 1.67
CA ARG A 30 8.08 -2.67 2.18
C ARG A 30 6.80 -2.95 1.39
N LEU A 31 6.50 -4.23 1.24
CA LEU A 31 5.32 -4.68 0.54
C LEU A 31 4.11 -4.67 1.48
N PHE A 32 3.14 -3.81 1.19
CA PHE A 32 1.87 -3.72 1.90
C PHE A 32 0.80 -4.47 1.09
N ARG A 33 0.39 -5.65 1.55
CA ARG A 33 -0.70 -6.38 0.91
C ARG A 33 -2.03 -5.93 1.50
N VAL A 34 -2.81 -5.22 0.69
CA VAL A 34 -4.09 -4.66 1.12
C VAL A 34 -5.10 -5.76 1.36
N GLU A 35 -5.73 -5.75 2.52
CA GLU A 35 -6.79 -6.68 2.90
C GLU A 35 -8.12 -6.00 3.05
N CYS A 36 -8.11 -4.81 3.65
CA CYS A 36 -9.30 -3.99 3.80
C CYS A 36 -9.01 -2.56 3.34
N THR A 37 -10.06 -1.93 2.82
CA THR A 37 -10.09 -0.54 2.42
C THR A 37 -11.32 0.11 3.04
N GLN A 38 -11.14 1.16 3.83
CA GLN A 38 -12.23 1.90 4.47
C GLN A 38 -12.17 3.36 4.04
N MET A 39 -13.32 3.93 3.70
CA MET A 39 -13.47 5.36 3.40
C MET A 39 -14.21 6.03 4.55
N THR A 40 -13.64 7.10 5.06
CA THR A 40 -14.26 7.96 6.07
C THR A 40 -14.52 9.34 5.47
N GLN A 41 -15.78 9.77 5.53
CA GLN A 41 -16.19 11.11 5.10
C GLN A 41 -16.96 11.78 6.23
N ARG A 42 -16.48 12.95 6.67
CA ARG A 42 -17.14 13.78 7.66
C ARG A 42 -17.29 15.20 7.13
N SER A 43 -18.43 15.84 7.41
CA SER A 43 -18.67 17.22 6.98
C SER A 43 -17.55 18.14 7.48
N GLY A 44 -16.99 18.93 6.57
CA GLY A 44 -15.89 19.86 6.87
C GLY A 44 -14.50 19.21 7.02
N GLN A 45 -14.36 17.90 6.80
CA GLN A 45 -13.06 17.22 6.82
C GLN A 45 -12.72 16.62 5.43
N PRO A 46 -11.42 16.44 5.12
CA PRO A 46 -11.00 15.67 3.96
C PRO A 46 -11.56 14.24 3.99
N VAL A 47 -11.79 13.68 2.81
CA VAL A 47 -12.10 12.24 2.69
C VAL A 47 -10.83 11.46 3.01
N MET A 48 -10.92 10.57 3.98
CA MET A 48 -9.82 9.71 4.41
C MET A 48 -10.02 8.29 3.91
N PHE A 49 -8.93 7.65 3.49
CA PHE A 49 -8.85 6.23 3.22
C PHE A 49 -7.92 5.57 4.22
N THR A 50 -8.41 4.49 4.82
CA THR A 50 -7.65 3.61 5.73
C THR A 50 -7.50 2.26 5.04
N LEU A 51 -6.26 1.89 4.73
CA LEU A 51 -5.90 0.57 4.21
C LEU A 51 -5.31 -0.26 5.35
N THR A 52 -5.68 -1.53 5.43
CA THR A 52 -5.09 -2.45 6.41
C THR A 52 -4.48 -3.67 5.71
N ALA A 53 -3.40 -4.20 6.29
CA ALA A 53 -2.74 -5.44 5.90
C ALA A 53 -2.63 -6.41 7.10
N GLU A 54 -2.47 -7.71 6.82
CA GLU A 54 -2.35 -8.74 7.88
C GLU A 54 -1.25 -8.35 8.89
N PRO A 55 -1.44 -8.68 10.18
CA PRO A 55 -0.39 -8.59 11.17
C PRO A 55 0.92 -9.26 10.74
N GLY A 56 2.05 -8.68 11.12
CA GLY A 56 3.37 -9.19 10.75
C GLY A 56 3.82 -8.85 9.31
N SER A 57 2.95 -8.27 8.47
CA SER A 57 3.34 -7.66 7.19
C SER A 57 4.01 -6.29 7.36
N GLY A 58 3.86 -5.70 8.54
CA GLY A 58 4.27 -4.32 8.87
C GLY A 58 5.73 -4.14 9.32
N PRO A 59 6.15 -2.89 9.51
CA PRO A 59 7.53 -2.53 9.78
C PRO A 59 8.10 -3.14 11.07
N SER A 60 7.22 -3.37 12.06
CA SER A 60 7.61 -3.77 13.41
C SER A 60 7.42 -5.26 13.72
N GLY A 61 6.97 -6.09 12.77
CA GLY A 61 6.77 -7.54 12.97
C GLY A 61 5.81 -7.94 14.11
N GLY A 62 5.15 -6.98 14.74
CA GLY A 62 4.20 -7.19 15.82
C GLY A 62 2.86 -7.69 15.30
N GLY A 63 2.14 -8.45 16.12
CA GLY A 63 0.82 -9.03 15.82
C GLY A 63 -0.31 -8.00 15.63
N GLU A 64 0.00 -6.73 15.40
CA GLU A 64 -0.97 -5.71 15.03
C GLU A 64 -1.03 -5.55 13.50
N PRO A 65 -2.23 -5.36 12.92
CA PRO A 65 -2.39 -5.08 11.50
C PRO A 65 -1.60 -3.83 11.09
N TRP A 66 -0.93 -3.89 9.94
CA TRP A 66 -0.27 -2.70 9.41
C TRP A 66 -1.32 -1.79 8.77
N VAL A 67 -1.38 -0.53 9.21
CA VAL A 67 -2.34 0.47 8.73
C VAL A 67 -1.64 1.54 7.91
N LEU A 68 -2.24 1.92 6.78
CA LEU A 68 -1.88 3.10 6.00
C LEU A 68 -3.09 4.03 5.90
N GLU A 69 -2.92 5.28 6.34
CA GLU A 69 -3.95 6.31 6.26
C GLU A 69 -3.52 7.43 5.31
N CYS A 70 -4.40 7.81 4.39
CA CYS A 70 -4.14 8.93 3.50
C CYS A 70 -5.43 9.58 3.00
N GLU A 71 -5.30 10.84 2.58
CA GLU A 71 -6.41 11.59 1.99
C GLU A 71 -6.74 11.07 0.58
N ALA A 72 -8.00 11.22 0.17
CA ALA A 72 -8.43 10.94 -1.20
C ALA A 72 -7.53 11.65 -2.23
N GLY A 73 -7.20 10.97 -3.33
CA GLY A 73 -6.27 11.46 -4.34
C GLY A 73 -4.78 11.29 -3.98
N ALA A 74 -4.45 10.86 -2.76
CA ALA A 74 -3.08 10.53 -2.41
C ALA A 74 -2.53 9.43 -3.34
N PRO A 75 -1.37 9.65 -3.98
CA PRO A 75 -0.79 8.67 -4.88
C PRO A 75 -0.17 7.53 -4.08
N VAL A 76 -0.51 6.29 -4.45
CA VAL A 76 0.13 5.07 -3.94
C VAL A 76 0.75 4.28 -5.09
N VAL A 77 1.82 3.54 -4.78
CA VAL A 77 2.53 2.73 -5.77
C VAL A 77 2.07 1.29 -5.67
N ARG A 78 1.31 0.84 -6.67
CA ARG A 78 0.91 -0.56 -6.82
C ARG A 78 2.02 -1.35 -7.50
N VAL A 79 2.38 -2.49 -6.91
CA VAL A 79 3.23 -3.51 -7.52
C VAL A 79 2.35 -4.47 -8.31
N LEU A 80 2.55 -4.54 -9.63
CA LEU A 80 1.80 -5.40 -10.54
C LEU A 80 2.42 -6.80 -10.69
N GLY A 81 3.73 -6.90 -10.49
CA GLY A 81 4.47 -8.15 -10.60
C GLY A 81 5.97 -7.91 -10.53
N VAL A 82 6.69 -9.02 -10.41
CA VAL A 82 8.15 -9.07 -10.45
C VAL A 82 8.60 -9.77 -11.72
N CYS A 83 9.57 -9.18 -12.41
CA CYS A 83 10.27 -9.82 -13.52
C CYS A 83 11.69 -10.12 -13.09
N LYS A 84 12.14 -11.36 -13.33
CA LYS A 84 13.56 -11.69 -13.25
C LYS A 84 14.21 -11.18 -14.53
N ALA A 85 15.12 -10.21 -14.42
CA ALA A 85 15.92 -9.79 -15.56
C ALA A 85 16.69 -11.02 -16.09
N ALA A 86 16.60 -11.28 -17.39
CA ALA A 86 17.41 -12.32 -18.02
C ALA A 86 18.88 -11.86 -17.98
N SER A 87 19.73 -12.66 -17.34
CA SER A 87 21.18 -12.44 -17.26
C SER A 87 21.88 -12.79 -18.57
#